data_AF-A0A1L9R8Y7-F1
#
_entry.id   AF-A0A1L9R8Y7-F1
#
_cell.length_a   1.000
_cell.length_b   1.000
_cell.length_c   1.000
_cell.angle_alpha   90.00
_cell.angle_beta   90.00
_cell.angle_gamma   90.00
#
_symmetry.space_group_name_H-M   'P 1'
#
loop_
_entity.id
_entity.type
_entity.pdbx_description
1 polymer ?
#
loop_
_entity_poly.entity_id
_entity_poly.type
_entity_poly.pdbx_seq_one_letter_code
_entity_poly.pdbx_strand_id
1 'polypeptide(L)'
;MDCTNHVSGELYGIGIRLGLYLHWAALLILRASGRGSWSTLSRIRMSVNLISCMIFSKLVSDIVHSRSLSLDFLITFYLIVVLFYPDGYNLYRQSNGERRSGYRYTLLPDIPLILYNLICLAVSVLGAWFWLKGIHHTEPTSCSAKAAFFGVFDLYDHRWRSFATAWAILSVVFFFILLMIHTFEYWSENGKKVEKYDLARRRGVHCGLPFPSIPAMSRGFLRPRVPRIIARFKWKKPYARRIVILALRVTHWLFINFIPPLAAIISAERMIHANQLNVGALSDSAGQILVLIMGIANMISLLWEIARRPNKPYEDPLAAYMYHCHSSSPCDRDEASQILRELLRSYINYDPIVRLDARKHPLESLFRTALMEQSRKSIIDAAGHGDLSTVNEILASQKTRDYHQHSPDVKIPRSALNFAASYGHVEVVKRLLEDEMTVLAWHPLDNYHCGPLYSAAQKGHSVVVELLLEKFWGNLDGRRKEVECALGAIEDNTPGHSEARRLLEAYRDGLDKEKLDIV
;
A
#
# COMPACT_ATOMS: atom_id res chain seq x y z
N MET A 1 23.26 -53.75 15.37
CA MET A 1 23.38 -52.55 16.24
C MET A 1 22.20 -51.67 15.88
N ASP A 2 21.35 -51.38 16.86
CA ASP A 2 20.20 -50.49 16.65
C ASP A 2 20.73 -49.06 16.46
N CYS A 3 20.38 -48.43 15.34
CA CYS A 3 20.89 -47.12 14.91
C CYS A 3 20.00 -45.95 15.36
N THR A 4 19.10 -46.21 16.31
CA THR A 4 18.07 -45.27 16.75
C THR A 4 18.69 -44.18 17.62
N ASN A 5 18.74 -42.95 17.08
CA ASN A 5 19.15 -41.79 17.85
C ASN A 5 17.90 -41.20 18.53
N HIS A 6 17.84 -41.26 19.85
CA HIS A 6 16.80 -40.61 20.62
C HIS A 6 17.08 -39.12 20.71
N VAL A 7 16.11 -38.30 20.29
CA VAL A 7 16.27 -36.84 20.30
C VAL A 7 15.10 -36.19 21.00
N SER A 8 15.37 -35.04 21.63
CA SER A 8 14.31 -34.23 22.22
C SER A 8 13.32 -33.79 21.13
N GLY A 9 12.06 -34.18 21.29
CA GLY A 9 10.96 -33.71 20.44
C GLY A 9 10.71 -32.20 20.54
N GLU A 10 11.42 -31.48 21.43
CA GLU A 10 11.26 -30.04 21.67
C GLU A 10 12.00 -29.14 20.68
N LEU A 11 12.88 -29.70 19.84
CA LEU A 11 13.57 -28.93 18.79
C LEU A 11 12.84 -29.02 17.44
N TYR A 12 12.48 -30.23 17.04
CA TYR A 12 11.88 -30.51 15.72
C TYR A 12 10.96 -31.75 15.74
N GLY A 13 10.33 -32.01 16.89
CA GLY A 13 9.28 -33.02 16.99
C GLY A 13 8.14 -32.79 16.01
N ILE A 14 7.30 -33.79 15.81
CA ILE A 14 6.25 -33.77 14.78
C ILE A 14 5.29 -32.59 14.96
N GLY A 15 4.93 -32.24 16.21
CA GLY A 15 4.06 -31.10 16.50
C GLY A 15 4.71 -29.76 16.15
N ILE A 16 6.02 -29.61 16.42
CA ILE A 16 6.78 -28.40 16.06
C ILE A 16 6.82 -28.22 14.54
N ARG A 17 7.21 -29.28 13.82
CA ARG A 17 7.33 -29.22 12.35
C ARG A 17 6.00 -28.89 11.70
N LEU A 18 4.94 -29.64 12.02
CA LEU A 18 3.60 -29.38 11.47
C LEU A 18 3.09 -27.98 11.84
N GLY A 19 3.31 -27.53 13.07
CA GLY A 19 2.95 -26.18 13.49
C GLY A 19 3.69 -25.10 12.70
N LEU A 20 5.00 -25.21 12.52
CA LEU A 20 5.79 -24.27 11.72
C LEU A 20 5.40 -24.29 10.24
N TYR A 21 5.11 -25.48 9.67
CA TYR A 21 4.63 -25.59 8.28
C TYR A 21 3.27 -24.91 8.09
N LEU A 22 2.36 -25.02 9.07
CA LEU A 22 1.10 -24.28 9.07
C LEU A 22 1.31 -22.77 9.14
N HIS A 23 2.24 -22.28 9.97
CA HIS A 23 2.57 -20.85 10.01
C HIS A 23 3.10 -20.35 8.66
N TRP A 24 4.04 -21.09 8.05
CA TRP A 24 4.55 -20.76 6.72
C TRP A 24 3.43 -20.76 5.68
N ALA A 25 2.57 -21.78 5.66
CA ALA A 25 1.45 -21.87 4.73
C ALA A 25 0.47 -20.71 4.90
N ALA A 26 0.19 -20.30 6.15
CA ALA A 26 -0.64 -19.14 6.43
C ALA A 26 -0.03 -17.85 5.87
N LEU A 27 1.27 -17.61 6.08
CA LEU A 27 1.98 -16.46 5.53
C LEU A 27 2.02 -16.49 4.00
N LEU A 28 2.19 -17.66 3.39
CA LEU A 28 2.14 -17.83 1.93
C LEU A 28 0.75 -17.49 1.37
N ILE A 29 -0.32 -18.02 1.97
CA ILE A 29 -1.72 -17.74 1.58
C ILE A 29 -2.01 -16.26 1.74
N LEU A 30 -1.54 -15.63 2.83
CA LEU A 30 -1.72 -14.22 3.09
C LEU A 30 -1.09 -13.36 1.98
N ARG A 31 0.15 -13.68 1.56
CA ARG A 31 0.84 -12.99 0.46
C ARG A 31 0.22 -13.27 -0.91
N ALA A 32 -0.20 -14.51 -1.17
CA ALA A 32 -0.77 -14.93 -2.45
C ALA A 32 -2.18 -14.34 -2.65
N SER A 33 -3.02 -14.37 -1.61
CA SER A 33 -4.39 -13.87 -1.66
C SER A 33 -4.45 -12.36 -1.81
N GLY A 34 -3.50 -11.63 -1.21
CA GLY A 34 -3.53 -10.17 -1.13
C GLY A 34 -4.76 -9.63 -0.40
N ARG A 35 -5.43 -10.46 0.42
CA ARG A 35 -6.68 -10.14 1.10
C ARG A 35 -6.55 -9.94 2.61
N GLY A 36 -5.51 -10.44 3.26
CA GLY A 36 -5.42 -10.29 4.72
C GLY A 36 -4.79 -8.97 5.16
N SER A 37 -5.07 -8.62 6.41
CA SER A 37 -4.61 -7.39 7.06
C SER A 37 -3.15 -7.43 7.48
N TRP A 38 -2.60 -6.23 7.69
CA TRP A 38 -1.27 -6.06 8.27
C TRP A 38 -1.25 -6.52 9.74
N SER A 39 -2.36 -6.36 10.46
CA SER A 39 -2.49 -6.86 11.84
C SER A 39 -2.39 -8.39 11.88
N THR A 40 -3.05 -9.12 10.97
CA THR A 40 -2.94 -10.58 10.88
C THR A 40 -1.52 -11.02 10.53
N LEU A 41 -0.87 -10.37 9.57
CA LEU A 41 0.54 -10.63 9.27
C LEU A 41 1.42 -10.47 10.51
N SER A 42 1.29 -9.33 11.19
CA SER A 42 2.10 -8.95 12.35
C SER A 42 1.89 -9.94 13.51
N ARG A 43 0.64 -10.40 13.73
CA ARG A 43 0.31 -11.46 14.70
C ARG A 43 1.00 -12.78 14.37
N ILE A 44 0.89 -13.26 13.13
CA ILE A 44 1.50 -14.54 12.73
C ILE A 44 3.03 -14.46 12.86
N ARG A 45 3.64 -13.33 12.47
CA ARG A 45 5.08 -13.09 12.68
C ARG A 45 5.48 -13.13 14.14
N MET A 46 4.68 -12.54 15.03
CA MET A 46 4.95 -12.60 16.46
C MET A 46 4.91 -14.03 16.99
N SER A 47 3.94 -14.84 16.56
CA SER A 47 3.88 -16.26 16.90
C SER A 47 5.13 -17.02 16.43
N VAL A 48 5.56 -16.79 15.18
CA VAL A 48 6.78 -17.40 14.62
C VAL A 48 8.02 -16.99 15.41
N ASN A 49 8.15 -15.71 15.78
CA ASN A 49 9.26 -15.22 16.58
C ASN A 49 9.31 -15.88 17.96
N LEU A 50 8.16 -15.99 18.64
CA LEU A 50 8.08 -16.65 19.93
C LEU A 50 8.55 -18.11 19.84
N ILE A 51 8.03 -18.85 18.85
CA ILE A 51 8.43 -20.25 18.62
C ILE A 51 9.92 -20.34 18.29
N SER A 52 10.42 -19.45 17.44
CA SER A 52 11.84 -19.42 17.06
C SER A 52 12.75 -19.15 18.27
N CYS A 53 12.37 -18.23 19.16
CA CYS A 53 13.09 -17.99 20.40
C CYS A 53 13.08 -19.23 21.32
N MET A 54 11.95 -19.93 21.44
CA MET A 54 11.86 -21.15 22.25
C MET A 54 12.79 -22.24 21.72
N ILE A 55 12.71 -22.53 20.41
CA ILE A 55 13.56 -23.55 19.77
C ILE A 55 15.04 -23.15 19.86
N PHE A 56 15.37 -21.88 19.62
CA PHE A 56 16.75 -21.39 19.71
C PHE A 56 17.31 -21.48 21.13
N SER A 57 16.54 -21.08 22.14
CA SER A 57 16.95 -21.17 23.55
C SER A 57 17.16 -22.62 23.98
N LYS A 58 16.27 -23.52 23.52
CA LYS A 58 16.40 -24.97 23.76
C LYS A 58 17.65 -25.52 23.10
N LEU A 59 17.94 -25.17 21.85
CA LEU A 59 19.15 -25.58 21.14
C LEU A 59 20.42 -25.12 21.87
N VAL A 60 20.47 -23.84 22.28
CA VAL A 60 21.62 -23.33 23.04
C VAL A 60 21.78 -24.07 24.37
N SER A 61 20.67 -24.32 25.07
CA SER A 61 20.69 -25.12 26.30
C SER A 61 21.25 -26.52 26.07
N ASP A 62 20.80 -27.22 25.03
CA ASP A 62 21.26 -28.58 24.73
C ASP A 62 22.73 -28.62 24.31
N ILE A 63 23.21 -27.61 23.59
CA ILE A 63 24.63 -27.45 23.25
C ILE A 63 25.46 -27.22 24.52
N VAL A 64 25.03 -26.34 25.43
CA VAL A 64 25.76 -26.03 26.68
C VAL A 64 25.85 -27.24 27.61
N HIS A 65 24.81 -28.08 27.63
CA HIS A 65 24.78 -29.30 28.44
C HIS A 65 25.33 -30.54 27.71
N SER A 66 25.91 -30.39 26.53
CA SER A 66 26.45 -31.48 25.71
C SER A 66 25.43 -32.58 25.39
N ARG A 67 24.16 -32.21 25.19
CA ARG A 67 23.05 -33.12 24.83
C ARG A 67 22.66 -33.01 23.36
N SER A 68 23.29 -32.10 22.62
CA SER A 68 22.93 -31.80 21.24
C SER A 68 23.68 -32.68 20.25
N LEU A 69 22.94 -33.23 19.29
CA LEU A 69 23.50 -33.92 18.13
C LEU A 69 24.02 -32.90 17.11
N SER A 70 25.01 -33.31 16.33
CA SER A 70 25.58 -32.45 15.27
C SER A 70 24.56 -31.99 14.22
N LEU A 71 23.41 -32.67 14.10
CA LEU A 71 22.34 -32.31 13.17
C LEU A 71 21.33 -31.32 13.74
N ASP A 72 21.25 -31.17 15.06
CA ASP A 72 20.21 -30.36 15.72
C ASP A 72 20.29 -28.92 15.25
N PHE A 73 21.49 -28.34 15.25
CA PHE A 73 21.72 -27.00 14.73
C PHE A 73 21.23 -26.87 13.29
N LEU A 74 21.57 -27.83 12.43
CA LEU A 74 21.25 -27.75 11.00
C LEU A 74 19.74 -27.81 10.78
N ILE A 75 19.03 -28.75 11.42
CA ILE A 75 17.58 -28.88 11.32
C ILE A 75 16.90 -27.61 11.85
N THR A 76 17.31 -27.12 13.02
CA THR A 76 16.79 -25.89 13.63
C THR A 76 17.05 -24.67 12.74
N PHE A 77 18.23 -24.56 12.11
CA PHE A 77 18.55 -23.50 11.17
C PHE A 77 17.58 -23.48 9.98
N TYR A 78 17.27 -24.65 9.39
CA TYR A 78 16.27 -24.73 8.31
C TYR A 78 14.88 -24.31 8.78
N LEU A 79 14.45 -24.74 9.97
CA LEU A 79 13.12 -24.46 10.50
C LEU A 79 12.92 -22.99 10.93
N ILE A 80 13.95 -22.32 11.43
CA ILE A 80 13.86 -20.92 11.89
C ILE A 80 14.19 -19.93 10.76
N VAL A 81 15.30 -20.16 10.05
CA VAL A 81 15.85 -19.19 9.10
C VAL A 81 15.36 -19.46 7.69
N VAL A 82 15.55 -20.67 7.17
CA VAL A 82 15.28 -20.94 5.74
C VAL A 82 13.77 -21.02 5.45
N LEU A 83 12.99 -21.61 6.36
CA LEU A 83 11.53 -21.73 6.24
C LEU A 83 10.81 -20.37 6.23
N PHE A 84 11.26 -19.44 7.08
CA PHE A 84 10.68 -18.10 7.22
C PHE A 84 11.54 -17.00 6.58
N TYR A 85 12.55 -17.36 5.80
CA TYR A 85 13.37 -16.43 5.02
C TYR A 85 12.55 -15.35 4.29
N PRO A 86 11.42 -15.66 3.62
CA PRO A 86 10.64 -14.63 2.94
C PRO A 86 10.07 -13.55 3.89
N ASP A 87 9.90 -13.88 5.17
CA ASP A 87 9.40 -12.97 6.20
C ASP A 87 10.45 -11.98 6.71
N GLY A 88 11.74 -12.30 6.56
CA GLY A 88 12.85 -11.38 6.82
C GLY A 88 12.96 -10.24 5.81
N TYR A 89 12.20 -10.28 4.70
CA TYR A 89 12.22 -9.27 3.65
C TYR A 89 11.08 -8.24 3.73
N ASN A 90 11.40 -7.05 3.24
CA ASN A 90 10.59 -5.85 3.25
C ASN A 90 9.26 -5.95 2.49
N LEU A 91 8.16 -5.71 3.21
CA LEU A 91 6.85 -5.39 2.64
C LEU A 91 6.76 -3.90 2.37
N TYR A 92 6.71 -3.57 1.09
CA TYR A 92 6.51 -2.20 0.65
C TYR A 92 5.02 -1.88 0.62
N ARG A 93 4.64 -0.76 1.21
CA ARG A 93 3.33 -0.18 0.99
C ARG A 93 3.39 0.84 -0.14
N GLN A 94 2.53 0.67 -1.13
CA GLN A 94 2.32 1.66 -2.17
C GLN A 94 1.61 2.87 -1.55
N SER A 95 2.32 3.97 -1.37
CA SER A 95 1.71 5.27 -1.06
C SER A 95 1.18 5.88 -2.34
N ASN A 96 -0.05 6.40 -2.29
CA ASN A 96 -0.62 7.16 -3.39
C ASN A 96 0.10 8.50 -3.47
N GLY A 97 1.19 8.55 -4.25
CA GLY A 97 1.75 9.80 -4.71
C GLY A 97 0.77 10.48 -5.66
N GLU A 98 0.62 11.79 -5.52
CA GLU A 98 -0.09 12.62 -6.49
C GLU A 98 0.39 12.31 -7.92
N ARG A 99 -0.56 12.30 -8.87
CA ARG A 99 -0.49 11.74 -10.23
C ARG A 99 0.73 12.13 -11.10
N ARG A 100 1.63 13.01 -10.65
CA ARG A 100 2.80 13.47 -11.42
C ARG A 100 4.11 12.74 -11.15
N SER A 101 4.28 12.03 -10.02
CA SER A 101 5.52 11.27 -9.78
C SER A 101 5.21 9.85 -9.35
N GLY A 102 5.87 8.88 -9.98
CA GLY A 102 5.55 7.46 -9.88
C GLY A 102 5.39 6.94 -8.44
N TYR A 103 4.67 5.82 -8.33
CA TYR A 103 4.37 5.13 -7.07
C TYR A 103 5.53 5.16 -6.07
N ARG A 104 5.33 5.83 -4.93
CA ARG A 104 6.30 5.84 -3.83
C ARG A 104 6.01 4.63 -2.95
N TYR A 105 6.96 3.70 -2.93
CA TYR A 105 6.90 2.52 -2.08
C TYR A 105 7.56 2.87 -0.74
N THR A 106 6.79 2.85 0.36
CA THR A 106 7.32 3.12 1.70
C THR A 106 7.58 1.80 2.41
N LEU A 107 8.76 1.68 3.02
CA LEU A 107 9.11 0.58 3.90
C LEU A 107 8.32 0.69 5.20
N LEU A 108 7.80 -0.43 5.69
CA LEU A 108 7.08 -0.49 6.96
C LEU A 108 7.67 -1.60 7.82
N PRO A 109 8.85 -1.38 8.44
CA PRO A 109 9.32 -2.29 9.46
C PRO A 109 8.34 -2.27 10.64
N ASP A 110 7.86 -3.44 11.04
CA ASP A 110 7.12 -3.64 12.28
C ASP A 110 8.04 -4.26 13.34
N ILE A 111 7.72 -4.10 14.63
CA ILE A 111 8.52 -4.69 15.72
C ILE A 111 8.74 -6.20 15.49
N PRO A 112 7.73 -7.00 15.07
CA PRO A 112 7.95 -8.40 14.72
C PRO A 112 9.00 -8.64 13.62
N LEU A 113 9.08 -7.81 12.58
CA LEU A 113 10.10 -7.96 11.54
C LEU A 113 11.51 -7.69 12.08
N ILE A 114 11.66 -6.65 12.90
CA ILE A 114 12.94 -6.33 13.53
C ILE A 114 13.38 -7.48 14.44
N LEU A 115 12.45 -7.99 15.25
CA LEU A 115 12.70 -9.12 16.13
C LEU A 115 13.06 -10.39 15.35
N TYR A 116 12.38 -10.67 14.23
CA TYR A 116 12.71 -11.81 13.38
C TYR A 116 14.14 -11.71 12.84
N ASN A 117 14.54 -10.55 12.32
CA ASN A 117 15.89 -10.34 11.81
C ASN A 117 16.96 -10.42 12.91
N LEU A 118 16.64 -10.00 14.14
CA LEU A 118 17.51 -10.20 15.30
C LEU A 118 17.70 -11.70 15.62
N ILE A 119 16.62 -12.49 15.57
CA ILE A 119 16.69 -13.95 15.75
C ILE A 119 17.53 -14.58 14.63
N CYS A 120 17.32 -14.22 13.36
CA CYS A 120 18.12 -14.73 12.24
C CYS A 120 19.61 -14.39 12.37
N LEU A 121 19.93 -13.18 12.87
CA LEU A 121 21.30 -12.79 13.18
C LEU A 121 21.89 -13.68 14.29
N ALA A 122 21.17 -13.86 15.40
CA ALA A 122 21.62 -14.69 16.52
C ALA A 122 21.86 -16.15 16.09
N VAL A 123 20.94 -16.74 15.33
CA VAL A 123 21.08 -18.09 14.77
C VAL A 123 22.25 -18.17 13.78
N SER A 124 22.47 -17.13 12.97
CA SER A 124 23.61 -17.09 12.03
C SER A 124 24.95 -16.98 12.75
N VAL A 125 25.03 -16.22 13.85
CA VAL A 125 26.24 -16.13 14.69
C VAL A 125 26.53 -17.50 15.33
N LEU A 126 25.50 -18.16 15.87
CA LEU A 126 25.65 -19.54 16.36
C LEU A 126 26.11 -20.48 15.24
N GLY A 127 25.59 -20.31 14.02
CA GLY A 127 26.00 -21.09 12.86
C GLY A 127 27.45 -20.89 12.45
N ALA A 128 27.94 -19.66 12.45
CA ALA A 128 29.34 -19.38 12.18
C ALA A 128 30.25 -20.08 13.22
N TRP A 129 29.90 -19.98 14.51
CA TRP A 129 30.59 -20.71 15.57
C TRP A 129 30.50 -22.24 15.39
N PHE A 130 29.31 -22.75 15.05
CA PHE A 130 29.05 -24.18 14.88
C PHE A 130 29.98 -24.78 13.82
N TRP A 131 30.05 -24.17 12.65
CA TRP A 131 30.87 -24.69 11.55
C TRP A 131 32.38 -24.54 11.80
N LEU A 132 32.80 -23.48 12.49
CA LEU A 132 34.21 -23.26 12.85
C LEU A 132 34.71 -24.21 13.93
N LYS A 133 33.90 -24.44 14.98
CA LYS A 133 34.34 -25.15 16.19
C LYS A 133 33.26 -26.03 16.81
N GLY A 134 32.01 -25.57 16.81
CA GLY A 134 30.93 -26.22 17.56
C GLY A 134 30.58 -27.63 17.10
N ILE A 135 30.75 -27.97 15.83
CA ILE A 135 30.50 -29.33 15.30
C ILE A 135 31.33 -30.40 16.01
N HIS A 136 32.55 -30.06 16.46
CA HIS A 136 33.41 -30.96 17.24
C HIS A 136 33.03 -31.05 18.73
N HIS A 137 32.11 -30.20 19.19
CA HIS A 137 31.61 -30.16 20.57
C HIS A 137 30.21 -30.80 20.69
N THR A 138 29.71 -31.42 19.60
CA THR A 138 28.41 -32.08 19.55
C THR A 138 28.58 -33.58 19.39
N GLU A 139 27.59 -34.35 19.84
CA GLU A 139 27.62 -35.79 19.69
C GLU A 139 27.32 -36.19 18.23
N PRO A 140 28.18 -37.01 17.59
CA PRO A 140 27.89 -37.57 16.28
C PRO A 140 26.74 -38.58 16.38
N THR A 141 25.98 -38.75 15.30
CA THR A 141 24.95 -39.78 15.25
C THR A 141 25.56 -41.18 15.21
N SER A 142 24.85 -42.16 15.77
CA SER A 142 25.33 -43.55 15.94
C SER A 142 25.72 -44.28 14.64
N CYS A 143 25.14 -43.94 13.48
CA CYS A 143 25.34 -44.71 12.25
C CYS A 143 25.80 -43.93 11.01
N SER A 144 25.86 -42.59 11.05
CA SER A 144 26.44 -41.64 10.07
C SER A 144 25.63 -40.34 10.11
N ALA A 145 26.29 -39.18 10.23
CA ALA A 145 25.61 -37.88 10.26
C ALA A 145 25.36 -37.39 8.82
N LYS A 146 24.17 -37.66 8.30
CA LYS A 146 23.78 -37.33 6.93
C LYS A 146 23.01 -36.02 6.87
N ALA A 147 23.59 -34.99 6.25
CA ALA A 147 22.90 -33.73 5.98
C ALA A 147 22.14 -33.79 4.64
N ALA A 148 21.13 -32.94 4.47
CA ALA A 148 20.38 -32.84 3.22
C ALA A 148 20.17 -31.38 2.79
N PHE A 149 20.29 -31.14 1.48
CA PHE A 149 19.92 -29.88 0.82
C PHE A 149 19.22 -30.17 -0.52
N PHE A 150 19.99 -30.41 -1.59
CA PHE A 150 19.48 -30.95 -2.87
C PHE A 150 19.68 -32.46 -3.01
N GLY A 151 20.65 -33.00 -2.26
CA GLY A 151 20.94 -34.43 -2.09
C GLY A 151 21.36 -34.70 -0.65
N VAL A 152 21.58 -35.98 -0.32
CA VAL A 152 22.09 -36.40 0.99
C VAL A 152 23.61 -36.50 0.92
N PHE A 153 24.30 -35.93 1.91
CA PHE A 153 25.76 -35.91 1.98
C PHE A 153 26.24 -36.13 3.42
N ASP A 154 27.51 -36.50 3.58
CA ASP A 154 28.12 -36.64 4.90
C ASP A 154 28.38 -35.25 5.51
N LEU A 155 27.86 -35.00 6.71
CA LEU A 155 28.01 -33.75 7.44
C LEU A 155 29.48 -33.43 7.72
N TYR A 156 30.33 -34.46 7.86
CA TYR A 156 31.74 -34.31 8.20
C TYR A 156 32.66 -34.12 6.98
N ASP A 157 32.12 -34.17 5.76
CA ASP A 157 32.88 -33.92 4.54
C ASP A 157 33.51 -32.51 4.56
N HIS A 158 34.84 -32.47 4.44
CA HIS A 158 35.64 -31.24 4.48
C HIS A 158 35.18 -30.21 3.44
N ARG A 159 34.85 -30.63 2.20
CA ARG A 159 34.43 -29.71 1.13
C ARG A 159 33.15 -28.99 1.51
N TRP A 160 32.20 -29.73 2.07
CA TRP A 160 30.92 -29.19 2.54
C TRP A 160 31.10 -28.27 3.74
N ARG A 161 31.95 -28.66 4.70
CA ARG A 161 32.21 -27.84 5.89
C ARG A 161 32.85 -26.50 5.55
N SER A 162 33.83 -26.48 4.64
CA SER A 162 34.41 -25.21 4.17
C SER A 162 33.37 -24.32 3.50
N PHE A 163 32.51 -24.90 2.66
CA PHE A 163 31.41 -24.18 2.02
C PHE A 163 30.41 -23.62 3.03
N ALA A 164 29.96 -24.44 3.99
CA ALA A 164 28.99 -24.05 5.00
C ALA A 164 29.54 -22.97 5.94
N THR A 165 30.83 -23.05 6.30
CA THR A 165 31.52 -22.03 7.11
C THR A 165 31.51 -20.68 6.40
N ALA A 166 31.88 -20.64 5.11
CA ALA A 166 31.89 -19.41 4.33
C ALA A 166 30.48 -18.80 4.24
N TRP A 167 29.47 -19.61 3.99
CA TRP A 167 28.08 -19.16 3.94
C TRP A 167 27.54 -18.67 5.28
N ALA A 168 27.91 -19.30 6.39
CA ALA A 168 27.50 -18.87 7.73
C ALA A 168 28.10 -17.51 8.09
N ILE A 169 29.35 -17.24 7.73
CA ILE A 169 29.96 -15.92 7.92
C ILE A 169 29.25 -14.86 7.06
N LEU A 170 28.96 -15.19 5.79
CA LEU A 170 28.22 -14.30 4.90
C LEU A 170 26.81 -14.02 5.41
N SER A 171 26.12 -15.02 5.99
CA SER A 171 24.77 -14.84 6.51
C SER A 171 24.75 -13.92 7.74
N VAL A 172 25.78 -13.95 8.60
CA VAL A 172 25.93 -12.99 9.71
C VAL A 172 25.97 -11.56 9.19
N VAL A 173 26.84 -11.28 8.20
CA VAL A 173 26.95 -9.94 7.60
C VAL A 173 25.62 -9.53 6.96
N PHE A 174 24.98 -10.46 6.25
CA PHE A 174 23.71 -10.21 5.58
C PHE A 174 22.59 -9.83 6.57
N PHE A 175 22.36 -10.63 7.61
CA PHE A 175 21.31 -10.35 8.60
C PHE A 175 21.64 -9.14 9.47
N PHE A 176 22.92 -8.85 9.72
CA PHE A 176 23.33 -7.62 10.39
C PHE A 176 22.94 -6.39 9.58
N ILE A 177 23.23 -6.38 8.27
CA ILE A 177 22.84 -5.28 7.37
C ILE A 177 21.32 -5.13 7.34
N LEU A 178 20.57 -6.23 7.20
CA LEU A 178 19.11 -6.17 7.23
C LEU A 178 18.60 -5.58 8.55
N LEU A 179 19.09 -6.06 9.69
CA LEU A 179 18.71 -5.55 11.00
C LEU A 179 18.96 -4.04 11.08
N MET A 180 20.13 -3.56 10.67
CA MET A 180 20.46 -2.13 10.64
C MET A 180 19.49 -1.33 9.76
N ILE A 181 19.21 -1.80 8.54
CA ILE A 181 18.26 -1.14 7.63
C ILE A 181 16.87 -1.04 8.28
N HIS A 182 16.34 -2.13 8.80
CA HIS A 182 14.99 -2.16 9.35
C HIS A 182 14.88 -1.36 10.65
N THR A 183 15.89 -1.40 11.52
CA THR A 183 15.94 -0.58 12.72
C THR A 183 16.02 0.91 12.35
N PHE A 184 16.91 1.29 11.43
CA PHE A 184 17.03 2.68 11.00
C PHE A 184 15.72 3.22 10.40
N GLU A 185 15.09 2.46 9.50
CA GLU A 185 13.81 2.83 8.88
C GLU A 185 12.67 2.93 9.89
N TYR A 186 12.65 2.08 10.92
CA TYR A 186 11.66 2.13 11.99
C TYR A 186 11.77 3.41 12.83
N TRP A 187 12.99 3.83 13.15
CA TRP A 187 13.24 5.01 13.98
C TRP A 187 13.32 6.32 13.19
N SER A 188 13.40 6.27 11.86
CA SER A 188 13.37 7.44 10.97
C SER A 188 12.04 8.20 11.10
N GLU A 189 12.07 9.52 10.88
CA GLU A 189 10.87 10.37 10.81
C GLU A 189 9.85 9.89 9.77
N ASN A 190 10.32 9.20 8.72
CA ASN A 190 9.45 8.57 7.73
C ASN A 190 8.69 7.36 8.29
N GLY A 191 9.27 6.61 9.23
CA GLY A 191 8.62 5.51 9.95
C GLY A 191 7.53 6.01 10.91
N LYS A 192 7.75 7.17 11.55
CA LYS A 192 6.77 7.83 12.43
C LYS A 192 5.56 8.39 11.69
N LYS A 193 5.71 8.76 10.41
CA LYS A 193 4.62 9.28 9.55
C LYS A 193 3.71 8.18 8.98
N VAL A 194 4.03 6.91 9.22
CA VAL A 194 3.15 5.82 8.77
C VAL A 194 2.05 5.60 9.79
N GLU A 195 1.06 6.48 9.78
CA GLU A 195 -0.27 6.14 10.28
C GLU A 195 -0.70 4.82 9.63
N LYS A 196 -1.21 3.92 10.49
CA LYS A 196 -1.75 2.60 10.17
C LYS A 196 -2.99 2.70 9.27
N TYR A 197 -2.87 3.27 8.07
CA TYR A 197 -3.92 3.15 7.08
C TYR A 197 -3.98 1.68 6.64
N ASP A 198 -5.18 1.17 6.50
CA ASP A 198 -5.39 -0.24 6.20
C ASP A 198 -4.92 -0.66 4.80
N LEU A 199 -4.66 -1.96 4.67
CA LEU A 199 -4.56 -2.67 3.39
C LEU A 199 -5.95 -2.78 2.75
N ALA A 200 -6.52 -1.64 2.35
CA ALA A 200 -7.70 -1.58 1.48
C ALA A 200 -7.27 -1.04 0.12
N ARG A 201 -7.26 -1.95 -0.85
CA ARG A 201 -7.03 -1.68 -2.27
C ARG A 201 -8.03 -0.64 -2.77
N ARG A 202 -7.68 0.66 -2.81
CA ARG A 202 -8.37 1.63 -3.68
C ARG A 202 -8.15 1.20 -5.13
N ARG A 203 -9.10 0.47 -5.72
CA ARG A 203 -9.20 0.41 -7.18
C ARG A 203 -9.65 1.80 -7.61
N GLY A 204 -8.75 2.55 -8.25
CA GLY A 204 -9.20 3.67 -9.07
C GLY A 204 -10.21 3.12 -10.06
N VAL A 205 -11.43 3.64 -10.00
CA VAL A 205 -12.47 3.43 -11.00
C VAL A 205 -11.91 3.97 -12.31
N HIS A 206 -11.42 3.08 -13.17
CA HIS A 206 -11.30 3.39 -14.59
C HIS A 206 -12.66 3.06 -15.19
N CYS A 207 -13.47 4.10 -15.43
CA CYS A 207 -14.60 3.98 -16.35
C CYS A 207 -14.03 3.61 -17.73
N GLY A 208 -14.58 2.55 -18.32
CA GLY A 208 -14.31 2.14 -19.70
C GLY A 208 -13.27 1.02 -19.84
N LEU A 209 -13.75 -0.23 -19.85
CA LEU A 209 -13.53 -1.25 -20.90
C LEU A 209 -13.86 -2.65 -20.36
N PRO A 210 -14.60 -3.51 -21.10
CA PRO A 210 -15.04 -4.80 -20.63
C PRO A 210 -13.99 -5.87 -20.97
N PHE A 211 -13.11 -6.20 -20.03
CA PHE A 211 -12.38 -7.48 -20.08
C PHE A 211 -12.15 -8.04 -18.67
N PRO A 212 -12.23 -9.37 -18.49
CA PRO A 212 -12.12 -10.00 -17.18
C PRO A 212 -10.70 -9.83 -16.65
N SER A 213 -10.55 -8.96 -15.64
CA SER A 213 -9.27 -8.77 -14.97
C SER A 213 -8.95 -10.02 -14.14
N ILE A 214 -7.95 -10.79 -14.60
CA ILE A 214 -7.28 -11.88 -13.88
C ILE A 214 -7.02 -11.43 -12.43
N PRO A 215 -7.26 -12.28 -11.41
CA PRO A 215 -7.10 -11.92 -10.01
C PRO A 215 -5.69 -11.36 -9.80
N ALA A 216 -5.63 -10.07 -9.50
CA ALA A 216 -4.38 -9.37 -9.35
C ALA A 216 -3.67 -9.88 -8.10
N MET A 217 -2.77 -10.86 -8.32
CA MET A 217 -1.71 -11.31 -7.43
C MET A 217 -1.10 -10.06 -6.79
N SER A 218 -1.02 -10.08 -5.46
CA SER A 218 -0.81 -8.91 -4.61
C SER A 218 0.22 -7.92 -5.19
N ARG A 219 -0.23 -6.69 -5.46
CA ARG A 219 0.63 -5.59 -5.98
C ARG A 219 1.69 -5.13 -4.97
N GLY A 220 1.79 -5.77 -3.80
CA GLY A 220 2.62 -5.38 -2.67
C GLY A 220 3.96 -6.11 -2.54
N PHE A 221 4.22 -7.18 -3.29
CA PHE A 221 5.51 -7.87 -3.24
C PHE A 221 6.10 -8.05 -4.64
N LEU A 222 7.28 -7.44 -4.82
CA LEU A 222 8.21 -7.66 -5.92
C LEU A 222 7.66 -7.32 -7.32
N ARG A 223 7.62 -6.03 -7.63
CA ARG A 223 8.03 -5.62 -8.98
C ARG A 223 9.56 -5.64 -8.95
N PRO A 224 10.27 -6.72 -9.34
CA PRO A 224 11.67 -6.56 -9.69
C PRO A 224 11.70 -5.42 -10.71
N ARG A 225 12.57 -4.43 -10.48
CA ARG A 225 12.83 -3.41 -11.51
C ARG A 225 13.18 -4.22 -12.76
N VAL A 226 12.32 -4.13 -13.78
CA VAL A 226 12.57 -4.83 -15.05
C VAL A 226 13.99 -4.44 -15.45
N PRO A 227 14.92 -5.41 -15.61
CA PRO A 227 16.30 -5.10 -15.91
C PRO A 227 16.34 -4.10 -17.05
N ARG A 228 17.19 -3.06 -16.95
CA ARG A 228 17.21 -1.96 -17.92
C ARG A 228 17.32 -2.46 -19.36
N ILE A 229 17.98 -3.61 -19.55
CA ILE A 229 18.10 -4.35 -20.81
C ILE A 229 16.72 -4.76 -21.37
N ILE A 230 15.87 -5.38 -20.56
CA ILE A 230 14.51 -5.83 -20.92
C ILE A 230 13.56 -4.63 -21.11
N ALA A 231 13.78 -3.57 -20.33
CA ALA A 231 13.02 -2.33 -20.44
C ALA A 231 13.34 -1.54 -21.74
N ARG A 232 14.60 -1.58 -22.20
CA ARG A 232 15.08 -0.91 -23.42
C ARG A 232 14.97 -1.75 -24.69
N PHE A 233 14.70 -3.06 -24.56
CA PHE A 233 14.57 -3.96 -25.70
C PHE A 233 13.41 -3.54 -26.61
N LYS A 234 13.63 -3.46 -27.93
CA LYS A 234 12.58 -3.16 -28.91
C LYS A 234 11.73 -4.41 -29.17
N TRP A 235 10.59 -4.51 -28.50
CA TRP A 235 9.65 -5.61 -28.65
C TRP A 235 8.83 -5.45 -29.94
N LYS A 236 8.97 -6.37 -30.90
CA LYS A 236 8.16 -6.39 -32.13
C LYS A 236 6.65 -6.52 -31.86
N LYS A 237 6.26 -7.17 -30.75
CA LYS A 237 4.85 -7.34 -30.34
C LYS A 237 4.66 -6.92 -28.88
N PRO A 238 3.66 -6.08 -28.55
CA PRO A 238 3.43 -5.61 -27.17
C PRO A 238 3.01 -6.72 -26.20
N TYR A 239 2.40 -7.80 -26.71
CA TYR A 239 2.02 -8.98 -25.90
C TYR A 239 3.24 -9.78 -25.41
N ALA A 240 4.29 -9.92 -26.23
CA ALA A 240 5.52 -10.62 -25.85
C ALA A 240 6.23 -9.93 -24.66
N ARG A 241 6.25 -8.60 -24.65
CA ARG A 241 6.76 -7.81 -23.51
C ARG A 241 5.99 -8.11 -22.23
N ARG A 242 4.66 -8.22 -22.30
CA ARG A 242 3.80 -8.50 -21.15
C ARG A 242 4.06 -9.92 -20.60
N ILE A 243 4.19 -10.92 -21.47
CA ILE A 243 4.52 -12.30 -21.07
C ILE A 243 5.88 -12.35 -20.36
N VAL A 244 6.93 -11.78 -20.94
CA VAL A 244 8.27 -11.87 -20.34
C VAL A 244 8.34 -11.15 -19.00
N ILE A 245 7.70 -9.99 -18.88
CA ILE A 245 7.59 -9.30 -17.59
C ILE A 245 6.79 -10.12 -16.57
N LEU A 246 5.71 -10.79 -17.00
CA LEU A 246 4.93 -11.67 -16.13
C LEU A 246 5.76 -12.88 -15.68
N ALA A 247 6.45 -13.54 -16.60
CA ALA A 247 7.32 -14.68 -16.31
C ALA A 247 8.40 -14.30 -15.28
N LEU A 248 9.12 -13.20 -15.49
CA LEU A 248 10.13 -12.72 -14.54
C LEU A 248 9.56 -12.44 -13.15
N ARG A 249 8.34 -11.86 -13.08
CA ARG A 249 7.67 -11.61 -11.80
C ARG A 249 7.31 -12.90 -11.10
N VAL A 250 6.74 -13.87 -11.82
CA VAL A 250 6.35 -15.17 -11.27
C VAL A 250 7.59 -15.94 -10.81
N THR A 251 8.64 -16.02 -11.65
CA THR A 251 9.90 -16.69 -11.30
C THR A 251 10.53 -16.07 -10.06
N HIS A 252 10.61 -14.75 -9.99
CA HIS A 252 11.18 -14.07 -8.83
C HIS A 252 10.33 -14.23 -7.57
N TRP A 253 9.00 -14.19 -7.71
CA TRP A 253 8.09 -14.45 -6.59
C TRP A 253 8.26 -15.87 -6.05
N LEU A 254 8.34 -16.88 -6.92
CA LEU A 254 8.60 -18.28 -6.55
C LEU A 254 9.96 -18.43 -5.87
N PHE A 255 11.00 -17.82 -6.44
CA PHE A 255 12.36 -17.91 -5.91
C PHE A 255 12.50 -17.31 -4.51
N ILE A 256 11.70 -16.30 -4.17
CA ILE A 256 11.75 -15.69 -2.85
C ILE A 256 10.76 -16.36 -1.89
N ASN A 257 9.52 -16.61 -2.29
CA ASN A 257 8.44 -16.99 -1.35
C ASN A 257 8.21 -18.49 -1.24
N PHE A 258 8.65 -19.28 -2.22
CA PHE A 258 8.27 -20.69 -2.33
C PHE A 258 9.47 -21.64 -2.32
N ILE A 259 10.50 -21.37 -3.12
CA ILE A 259 11.64 -22.28 -3.28
C ILE A 259 12.44 -22.46 -1.98
N PRO A 260 12.90 -21.41 -1.26
CA PRO A 260 13.67 -21.60 -0.04
C PRO A 260 12.88 -22.31 1.08
N PRO A 261 11.62 -21.93 1.37
CA PRO A 261 10.83 -22.65 2.36
C PRO A 261 10.57 -24.12 2.00
N LEU A 262 10.29 -24.40 0.72
CA LEU A 262 10.12 -25.78 0.26
C LEU A 262 11.41 -26.59 0.42
N ALA A 263 12.56 -25.99 0.09
CA ALA A 263 13.86 -26.61 0.31
C ALA A 263 14.10 -26.87 1.80
N ALA A 264 13.66 -25.99 2.70
CA ALA A 264 13.76 -26.19 4.15
C ALA A 264 12.95 -27.39 4.64
N ILE A 265 11.69 -27.50 4.22
CA ILE A 265 10.81 -28.62 4.55
C ILE A 265 11.46 -29.93 4.07
N ILE A 266 11.80 -30.01 2.78
CA ILE A 266 12.39 -31.22 2.19
C ILE A 266 13.70 -31.60 2.88
N SER A 267 14.55 -30.62 3.20
CA SER A 267 15.84 -30.86 3.85
C SER A 267 15.66 -31.36 5.28
N ALA A 268 14.77 -30.75 6.07
CA ALA A 268 14.49 -31.18 7.44
C ALA A 268 13.94 -32.61 7.48
N GLU A 269 12.94 -32.93 6.65
CA GLU A 269 12.36 -34.27 6.56
C GLU A 269 13.39 -35.32 6.12
N ARG A 270 14.21 -34.99 5.11
CA ARG A 270 15.26 -35.89 4.62
C ARG A 270 16.34 -36.15 5.67
N MET A 271 16.76 -35.14 6.43
CA MET A 271 17.73 -35.33 7.52
C MET A 271 17.16 -36.23 8.62
N ILE A 272 15.90 -36.02 9.03
CA ILE A 272 15.26 -36.87 10.05
C ILE A 272 15.20 -38.33 9.60
N HIS A 273 14.77 -38.57 8.35
CA HIS A 273 14.65 -39.91 7.80
C HIS A 273 16.02 -40.59 7.57
N ALA A 274 16.99 -39.88 6.98
CA ALA A 274 18.28 -40.44 6.63
C ALA A 274 19.14 -40.84 7.84
N ASN A 275 18.86 -40.24 9.01
CA ASN A 275 19.58 -40.48 10.27
C ASN A 275 18.78 -41.28 11.30
N GLN A 276 17.58 -41.77 10.93
CA GLN A 276 16.71 -42.56 11.79
C GLN A 276 16.46 -41.89 13.16
N LEU A 277 16.20 -40.58 13.14
CA LEU A 277 15.99 -39.81 14.37
C LEU A 277 14.62 -40.16 14.96
N ASN A 278 14.61 -40.69 16.18
CA ASN A 278 13.38 -40.94 16.92
C ASN A 278 13.01 -39.67 17.69
N VAL A 279 12.07 -38.90 17.12
CA VAL A 279 11.67 -37.57 17.61
C VAL A 279 10.54 -37.60 18.65
N GLY A 280 10.22 -38.78 19.20
CA GLY A 280 9.15 -38.98 20.18
C GLY A 280 7.74 -38.83 19.59
N ALA A 281 6.75 -39.27 20.35
CA ALA A 281 5.35 -39.04 20.04
C ALA A 281 4.94 -37.59 20.34
N LEU A 282 3.83 -37.15 19.74
CA LEU A 282 3.28 -35.80 19.96
C LEU A 282 2.97 -35.55 21.46
N SER A 283 2.56 -36.59 22.19
CA SER A 283 2.26 -36.55 23.62
C SER A 283 3.47 -36.30 24.51
N ASP A 284 4.68 -36.48 23.99
CA ASP A 284 5.88 -36.53 24.82
C ASP A 284 6.36 -35.13 25.27
N SER A 285 5.85 -34.07 24.65
CA SER A 285 6.12 -32.69 25.10
C SER A 285 4.94 -31.77 24.85
N ALA A 286 4.52 -31.07 25.91
CA ALA A 286 3.52 -30.01 25.83
C ALA A 286 3.93 -28.90 24.84
N GLY A 287 5.24 -28.66 24.67
CA GLY A 287 5.76 -27.70 23.70
C GLY A 287 5.36 -28.04 22.27
N GLN A 288 5.41 -29.32 21.88
CA GLN A 288 4.99 -29.77 20.55
C GLN A 288 3.50 -29.50 20.30
N ILE A 289 2.66 -29.79 21.30
CA ILE A 289 1.21 -29.57 21.24
C ILE A 289 0.90 -28.08 21.11
N LEU A 290 1.54 -27.23 21.92
CA LEU A 290 1.34 -25.78 21.90
C LEU A 290 1.71 -25.16 20.55
N VAL A 291 2.84 -25.55 19.97
CA VAL A 291 3.26 -25.05 18.65
C VAL A 291 2.29 -25.48 17.55
N LEU A 292 1.82 -26.72 17.59
CA LEU A 292 0.82 -27.23 16.64
C LEU A 292 -0.51 -26.47 16.76
N ILE A 293 -1.03 -26.31 17.99
CA ILE A 293 -2.27 -25.56 18.26
C ILE A 293 -2.13 -24.11 17.77
N MET A 294 -1.00 -23.46 18.03
CA MET A 294 -0.78 -22.08 17.58
C MET A 294 -0.76 -21.98 16.04
N GLY A 295 -0.17 -22.97 15.36
CA GLY A 295 -0.21 -23.05 13.90
C GLY A 295 -1.62 -23.23 13.34
N ILE A 296 -2.40 -24.14 13.94
CA ILE A 296 -3.80 -24.38 13.57
C ILE A 296 -4.65 -23.13 13.81
N ALA A 297 -4.53 -22.50 14.99
CA ALA A 297 -5.29 -21.30 15.36
C ALA A 297 -5.01 -20.13 14.41
N ASN A 298 -3.72 -19.89 14.07
CA ASN A 298 -3.33 -18.85 13.13
C ASN A 298 -3.85 -19.13 11.71
N MET A 299 -3.81 -20.38 11.26
CA MET A 299 -4.38 -20.78 9.97
C MET A 299 -5.90 -20.57 9.93
N ILE A 300 -6.63 -21.02 10.94
CA ILE A 300 -8.09 -20.84 11.03
C ILE A 300 -8.44 -19.34 11.06
N SER A 301 -7.73 -18.55 11.87
CA SER A 301 -7.93 -17.10 11.96
C SER A 301 -7.74 -16.41 10.60
N LEU A 302 -6.70 -16.79 9.85
CA LEU A 302 -6.46 -16.28 8.51
C LEU A 302 -7.56 -16.69 7.53
N LEU A 303 -7.91 -17.97 7.48
CA LEU A 303 -8.94 -18.47 6.56
C LEU A 303 -10.29 -17.82 6.83
N TRP A 304 -10.62 -17.63 8.11
CA TRP A 304 -11.81 -16.90 8.55
C TRP A 304 -11.81 -15.45 8.10
N GLU A 305 -10.68 -14.74 8.24
CA GLU A 305 -10.56 -13.36 7.76
C GLU A 305 -10.70 -13.28 6.23
N ILE A 306 -10.06 -14.19 5.49
CA ILE A 306 -10.15 -14.25 4.02
C ILE A 306 -11.58 -14.57 3.57
N ALA A 307 -12.28 -15.48 4.27
CA ALA A 307 -13.65 -15.87 3.97
C ALA A 307 -14.66 -14.76 4.28
N ARG A 308 -14.45 -14.02 5.38
CA ARG A 308 -15.33 -12.92 5.79
C ARG A 308 -15.12 -11.64 5.00
N ARG A 309 -13.97 -11.43 4.36
CA ARG A 309 -13.78 -10.28 3.46
C ARG A 309 -14.46 -10.61 2.12
N PRO A 310 -15.69 -10.09 1.86
CA PRO A 310 -16.37 -10.40 0.62
C PRO A 310 -15.53 -9.93 -0.58
N ASN A 311 -15.73 -10.57 -1.72
CA ASN A 311 -15.13 -10.21 -3.01
C ASN A 311 -15.65 -8.86 -3.55
N LYS A 312 -16.20 -8.02 -2.68
CA LYS A 312 -16.66 -6.69 -3.04
C LYS A 312 -15.41 -5.85 -3.30
N PRO A 313 -15.30 -5.14 -4.44
CA PRO A 313 -14.42 -3.99 -4.44
C PRO A 313 -14.77 -3.18 -3.20
N TYR A 314 -13.76 -2.70 -2.47
CA TYR A 314 -13.98 -1.68 -1.45
C TYR A 314 -14.57 -0.50 -2.23
N GLU A 315 -15.89 -0.50 -2.41
CA GLU A 315 -16.62 0.71 -2.70
C GLU A 315 -16.44 1.49 -1.42
N ASP A 316 -15.63 2.54 -1.54
CA ASP A 316 -15.71 3.68 -0.65
C ASP A 316 -17.18 3.84 -0.25
N PRO A 317 -17.55 3.88 1.04
CA PRO A 317 -18.93 4.13 1.44
C PRO A 317 -19.50 5.36 0.71
N LEU A 318 -18.61 6.31 0.38
CA LEU A 318 -18.88 7.45 -0.50
C LEU A 318 -19.17 7.03 -1.95
N ALA A 319 -18.43 6.10 -2.54
CA ALA A 319 -18.67 5.58 -3.89
C ALA A 319 -19.96 4.75 -4.01
N ALA A 320 -20.30 3.93 -3.00
CA ALA A 320 -21.56 3.20 -2.94
C ALA A 320 -22.76 4.17 -2.78
N TYR A 321 -22.62 5.19 -1.91
CA TYR A 321 -23.56 6.30 -1.77
C TYR A 321 -23.71 7.11 -3.07
N MET A 322 -22.60 7.45 -3.73
CA MET A 322 -22.58 8.18 -4.99
C MET A 322 -23.22 7.39 -6.12
N TYR A 323 -23.03 6.07 -6.17
CA TYR A 323 -23.68 5.20 -7.16
C TYR A 323 -25.19 5.16 -6.95
N HIS A 324 -25.64 5.05 -5.69
CA HIS A 324 -27.06 5.04 -5.36
C HIS A 324 -27.73 6.37 -5.74
N CYS A 325 -27.18 7.53 -5.32
CA CYS A 325 -27.70 8.85 -5.70
C CYS A 325 -27.62 9.17 -7.20
N HIS A 326 -26.77 8.49 -7.97
CA HIS A 326 -26.76 8.63 -9.44
C HIS A 326 -27.84 7.78 -10.12
N SER A 327 -28.23 6.67 -9.50
CA SER A 327 -29.19 5.72 -10.06
C SER A 327 -30.66 6.06 -9.75
N SER A 328 -30.92 6.74 -8.63
CA SER A 328 -32.25 7.18 -8.22
C SER A 328 -32.38 8.70 -8.35
N SER A 329 -33.24 9.15 -9.25
CA SER A 329 -33.72 10.53 -9.33
C SER A 329 -35.14 10.59 -8.76
N PRO A 330 -35.43 11.40 -7.72
CA PRO A 330 -34.51 12.20 -6.92
C PRO A 330 -33.79 11.33 -5.86
N CYS A 331 -32.54 11.66 -5.50
CA CYS A 331 -31.88 11.01 -4.36
C CYS A 331 -32.58 11.48 -3.07
N ASP A 332 -33.37 10.61 -2.44
CA ASP A 332 -34.00 10.90 -1.17
C ASP A 332 -32.91 11.12 -0.10
N ARG A 333 -32.83 12.36 0.41
CA ARG A 333 -31.78 12.81 1.33
C ARG A 333 -31.79 12.00 2.62
N ASP A 334 -32.95 11.55 3.06
CA ASP A 334 -33.11 10.81 4.32
C ASP A 334 -32.69 9.35 4.14
N GLU A 335 -33.08 8.72 3.02
CA GLU A 335 -32.71 7.34 2.69
C GLU A 335 -31.20 7.20 2.48
N ALA A 336 -30.59 8.12 1.74
CA ALA A 336 -29.15 8.11 1.50
C ALA A 336 -28.34 8.35 2.79
N SER A 337 -28.84 9.22 3.68
CA SER A 337 -28.25 9.49 5.00
C SER A 337 -28.39 8.29 5.95
N GLN A 338 -29.48 7.53 5.84
CA GLN A 338 -29.68 6.30 6.59
C GLN A 338 -28.75 5.18 6.11
N ILE A 339 -28.60 5.00 4.79
CA ILE A 339 -27.68 4.03 4.19
C ILE A 339 -26.23 4.32 4.58
N LEU A 340 -25.82 5.59 4.55
CA LEU A 340 -24.48 5.99 4.99
C LEU A 340 -24.26 5.71 6.48
N ARG A 341 -25.27 5.98 7.33
CA ARG A 341 -25.24 5.66 8.77
C ARG A 341 -25.17 4.16 9.04
N GLU A 342 -25.89 3.34 8.27
CA GLU A 342 -25.86 1.88 8.39
C GLU A 342 -24.54 1.28 7.91
N LEU A 343 -23.98 1.78 6.80
CA LEU A 343 -22.65 1.41 6.31
C LEU A 343 -21.56 1.76 7.32
N LEU A 344 -21.63 2.95 7.94
CA LEU A 344 -20.73 3.37 9.01
C LEU A 344 -20.89 2.53 10.28
N ARG A 345 -22.12 2.19 10.70
CA ARG A 345 -22.36 1.26 11.82
C ARG A 345 -21.80 -0.13 11.56
N SER A 346 -21.98 -0.65 10.34
CA SER A 346 -21.42 -1.93 9.91
C SER A 346 -19.89 -1.89 9.94
N TYR A 347 -19.30 -0.78 9.50
CA TYR A 347 -17.84 -0.53 9.55
C TYR A 347 -17.29 -0.49 10.98
N ILE A 348 -18.00 0.18 11.91
CA ILE A 348 -17.62 0.28 13.33
C ILE A 348 -17.72 -1.07 14.05
N ASN A 349 -18.69 -1.92 13.68
CA ASN A 349 -18.85 -3.24 14.29
C ASN A 349 -17.84 -4.28 13.78
N TYR A 350 -17.19 -4.04 12.64
CA TYR A 350 -16.24 -4.97 12.01
C TYR A 350 -14.80 -4.85 12.54
N ASP A 351 -14.41 -3.72 13.15
CA ASP A 351 -13.04 -3.49 13.63
C ASP A 351 -12.98 -3.04 15.11
N PRO A 352 -12.47 -3.88 16.04
CA PRO A 352 -12.35 -3.55 17.46
C PRO A 352 -11.43 -2.34 17.75
N ILE A 353 -10.49 -2.02 16.86
CA ILE A 353 -9.53 -0.93 17.06
C ILE A 353 -10.21 0.44 16.81
N VAL A 354 -11.10 0.51 15.82
CA VAL A 354 -11.92 1.71 15.53
C VAL A 354 -12.82 2.05 16.72
N ARG A 355 -13.27 1.03 17.48
CA ARG A 355 -14.13 1.18 18.66
C ARG A 355 -13.44 1.90 19.84
N LEU A 356 -12.12 1.77 19.95
CA LEU A 356 -11.31 2.39 21.02
C LEU A 356 -10.89 3.82 20.67
N ASP A 357 -10.71 4.14 19.38
CA ASP A 357 -10.28 5.46 18.89
C ASP A 357 -11.45 6.39 18.52
N ALA A 358 -12.66 5.86 18.38
CA ALA A 358 -13.87 6.64 18.11
C ALA A 358 -14.15 7.73 19.15
N ARG A 359 -13.63 7.60 20.38
CA ARG A 359 -13.76 8.60 21.45
C ARG A 359 -12.78 9.79 21.32
N LYS A 360 -11.78 9.74 20.42
CA LYS A 360 -10.69 10.73 20.34
C LYS A 360 -10.52 11.46 18.99
N HIS A 361 -11.52 11.43 18.11
CA HIS A 361 -11.55 11.95 16.71
C HIS A 361 -10.96 11.02 15.63
N PRO A 362 -11.82 10.46 14.76
CA PRO A 362 -11.83 10.86 13.33
C PRO A 362 -13.24 10.90 12.69
N LEU A 363 -14.31 10.51 13.38
CA LEU A 363 -15.66 10.43 12.80
C LEU A 363 -16.26 11.81 12.52
N GLU A 364 -16.14 12.76 13.45
CA GLU A 364 -16.59 14.15 13.25
C GLU A 364 -15.84 14.81 12.07
N SER A 365 -14.55 14.50 11.90
CA SER A 365 -13.71 14.98 10.80
C SER A 365 -14.11 14.34 9.47
N LEU A 366 -14.32 13.02 9.42
CA LEU A 366 -14.78 12.32 8.21
C LEU A 366 -16.21 12.73 7.83
N PHE A 367 -17.09 12.90 8.82
CA PHE A 367 -18.46 13.36 8.62
C PHE A 367 -18.49 14.80 8.14
N ARG A 368 -17.66 15.68 8.73
CA ARG A 368 -17.45 17.04 8.23
C ARG A 368 -16.85 17.04 6.83
N THR A 369 -15.82 16.24 6.55
CA THR A 369 -15.19 16.18 5.23
C THR A 369 -16.17 15.64 4.17
N ALA A 370 -16.99 14.64 4.51
CA ALA A 370 -18.04 14.12 3.63
C ALA A 370 -19.18 15.13 3.40
N LEU A 371 -19.65 15.82 4.45
CA LEU A 371 -20.61 16.93 4.30
C LEU A 371 -20.00 18.08 3.49
N MET A 372 -18.72 18.41 3.70
CA MET A 372 -18.01 19.42 2.93
C MET A 372 -17.88 18.99 1.47
N GLU A 373 -17.55 17.73 1.19
CA GLU A 373 -17.38 17.22 -0.17
C GLU A 373 -18.73 17.14 -0.91
N GLN A 374 -19.81 16.84 -0.19
CA GLN A 374 -21.19 16.93 -0.68
C GLN A 374 -21.60 18.38 -0.98
N SER A 375 -21.32 19.34 -0.09
CA SER A 375 -21.55 20.77 -0.31
C SER A 375 -20.71 21.33 -1.47
N ARG A 376 -19.43 20.93 -1.55
CA ARG A 376 -18.47 21.34 -2.60
C ARG A 376 -18.88 20.83 -3.98
N LYS A 377 -19.37 19.59 -4.06
CA LYS A 377 -19.86 19.02 -5.32
C LYS A 377 -21.22 19.63 -5.70
N SER A 378 -22.05 19.94 -4.70
CA SER A 378 -23.35 20.60 -4.88
C SER A 378 -23.21 22.00 -5.47
N ILE A 379 -22.28 22.84 -5.00
CA ILE A 379 -22.14 24.21 -5.55
C ILE A 379 -21.61 24.23 -6.99
N ILE A 380 -20.69 23.34 -7.35
CA ILE A 380 -20.19 23.23 -8.73
C ILE A 380 -21.30 22.76 -9.68
N ASP A 381 -22.11 21.80 -9.23
CA ASP A 381 -23.23 21.26 -10.00
C ASP A 381 -24.34 22.31 -10.16
N ALA A 382 -24.73 22.98 -9.08
CA ALA A 382 -25.69 24.09 -9.11
C ALA A 382 -25.19 25.22 -10.02
N ALA A 383 -23.89 25.56 -9.96
CA ALA A 383 -23.31 26.58 -10.82
C ALA A 383 -23.29 26.19 -12.31
N GLY A 384 -23.03 24.91 -12.62
CA GLY A 384 -23.11 24.38 -13.99
C GLY A 384 -24.53 24.30 -14.56
N HIS A 385 -25.55 24.20 -13.70
CA HIS A 385 -26.97 24.17 -14.09
C HIS A 385 -27.65 25.55 -14.04
N GLY A 386 -26.98 26.59 -13.57
CA GLY A 386 -27.56 27.93 -13.44
C GLY A 386 -28.51 28.09 -12.25
N ASP A 387 -28.45 27.18 -11.27
CA ASP A 387 -29.32 27.19 -10.08
C ASP A 387 -28.84 28.23 -9.06
N LEU A 388 -29.29 29.46 -9.27
CA LEU A 388 -28.98 30.61 -8.43
C LEU A 388 -29.47 30.45 -6.98
N SER A 389 -30.59 29.75 -6.76
CA SER A 389 -31.16 29.56 -5.42
C SER A 389 -30.23 28.71 -4.56
N THR A 390 -29.84 27.55 -5.09
CA THR A 390 -28.92 26.63 -4.41
C THR A 390 -27.53 27.26 -4.22
N VAL A 391 -27.04 28.01 -5.21
CA VAL A 391 -25.78 28.77 -5.08
C VAL A 391 -25.87 29.79 -3.93
N ASN A 392 -26.96 30.55 -3.83
CA ASN A 392 -27.16 31.54 -2.77
C ASN A 392 -27.24 30.91 -1.37
N GLU A 393 -27.99 29.82 -1.24
CA GLU A 393 -28.11 29.07 0.02
C GLU A 393 -26.74 28.56 0.49
N ILE A 394 -25.95 27.98 -0.42
CA ILE A 394 -24.63 27.44 -0.10
C ILE A 394 -23.66 28.56 0.27
N LEU A 395 -23.60 29.65 -0.50
CA LEU A 395 -22.71 30.78 -0.20
C LEU A 395 -23.06 31.45 1.14
N ALA A 396 -24.35 31.60 1.44
CA ALA A 396 -24.81 32.13 2.73
C ALA A 396 -24.37 31.24 3.91
N SER A 397 -24.36 29.92 3.74
CA SER A 397 -23.91 28.97 4.77
C SER A 397 -22.39 28.98 5.02
N GLN A 398 -21.60 29.51 4.07
CA GLN A 398 -20.12 29.48 4.11
C GLN A 398 -19.47 30.75 4.67
N LYS A 399 -20.22 31.86 4.79
CA LYS A 399 -19.75 33.19 5.20
C LYS A 399 -19.17 33.31 6.62
N THR A 400 -19.22 32.25 7.43
CA THR A 400 -18.74 32.22 8.83
C THR A 400 -17.31 31.71 8.99
N ARG A 401 -16.56 31.50 7.91
CA ARG A 401 -15.24 30.87 7.94
C ARG A 401 -14.11 31.84 7.58
N ASP A 402 -13.11 31.89 8.44
CA ASP A 402 -11.85 32.59 8.21
C ASP A 402 -10.99 31.76 7.25
N TYR A 403 -10.81 32.24 6.01
CA TYR A 403 -10.12 31.51 4.95
C TYR A 403 -8.70 32.05 4.74
N HIS A 404 -7.71 31.17 4.73
CA HIS A 404 -6.35 31.50 4.31
C HIS A 404 -6.16 31.28 2.80
N GLN A 405 -5.41 32.19 2.14
CA GLN A 405 -5.21 32.28 0.68
C GLN A 405 -4.63 31.01 0.01
N HIS A 406 -4.15 30.04 0.77
CA HIS A 406 -3.60 28.76 0.30
C HIS A 406 -4.46 27.54 0.71
N SER A 407 -5.67 27.76 1.24
CA SER A 407 -6.57 26.66 1.61
C SER A 407 -7.08 25.93 0.36
N PRO A 408 -7.23 24.58 0.39
CA PRO A 408 -7.95 23.84 -0.65
C PRO A 408 -9.37 24.36 -0.88
N ASP A 409 -9.96 25.08 0.07
CA ASP A 409 -11.28 25.69 -0.04
C ASP A 409 -11.35 26.82 -1.09
N VAL A 410 -10.26 27.56 -1.30
CA VAL A 410 -10.17 28.67 -2.29
C VAL A 410 -10.26 28.15 -3.73
N LYS A 411 -9.98 26.86 -3.98
CA LYS A 411 -10.07 26.22 -5.30
C LYS A 411 -11.52 25.92 -5.74
N ILE A 412 -12.48 25.90 -4.81
CA ILE A 412 -13.88 25.54 -5.10
C ILE A 412 -14.66 26.71 -5.72
N PRO A 413 -14.63 27.95 -5.19
CA PRO A 413 -15.28 29.10 -5.82
C PRO A 413 -14.82 29.32 -7.26
N ARG A 414 -13.51 29.15 -7.52
CA ARG A 414 -12.93 29.25 -8.87
C ARG A 414 -13.44 28.17 -9.83
N SER A 415 -13.61 26.93 -9.34
CA SER A 415 -14.15 25.85 -10.15
C SER A 415 -15.63 26.10 -10.48
N ALA A 416 -16.44 26.48 -9.50
CA ALA A 416 -17.85 26.83 -9.70
C ALA A 416 -18.01 27.98 -10.71
N LEU A 417 -17.18 29.03 -10.60
CA LEU A 417 -17.16 30.14 -11.55
C LEU A 417 -16.78 29.68 -12.97
N ASN A 418 -15.81 28.77 -13.10
CA ASN A 418 -15.42 28.23 -14.42
C ASN A 418 -16.55 27.43 -15.08
N PHE A 419 -17.30 26.63 -14.31
CA PHE A 419 -18.44 25.88 -14.83
C PHE A 419 -19.61 26.81 -15.20
N ALA A 420 -19.97 27.77 -14.34
CA ALA A 420 -20.99 28.77 -14.66
C ALA A 420 -20.62 29.57 -15.92
N ALA A 421 -19.35 29.93 -16.07
CA ALA A 421 -18.85 30.66 -17.23
C ALA A 421 -18.85 29.81 -18.52
N SER A 422 -18.50 28.52 -18.43
CA SER A 422 -18.53 27.58 -19.55
C SER A 422 -19.94 27.28 -20.07
N TYR A 423 -20.98 27.47 -19.26
CA TYR A 423 -22.37 27.25 -19.65
C TYR A 423 -23.17 28.54 -19.85
N GLY A 424 -22.54 29.71 -19.66
CA GLY A 424 -23.16 31.00 -19.94
C GLY A 424 -24.15 31.48 -18.88
N HIS A 425 -24.06 30.98 -17.64
CA HIS A 425 -25.00 31.30 -16.56
C HIS A 425 -24.72 32.67 -15.93
N VAL A 426 -25.14 33.73 -16.61
CA VAL A 426 -24.89 35.14 -16.29
C VAL A 426 -25.16 35.48 -14.81
N GLU A 427 -26.34 35.12 -14.29
CA GLU A 427 -26.73 35.50 -12.92
C GLU A 427 -25.94 34.75 -11.83
N VAL A 428 -25.56 33.50 -12.10
CA VAL A 428 -24.67 32.73 -11.21
C VAL A 428 -23.26 33.31 -11.24
N VAL A 429 -22.76 33.70 -12.42
CA VAL A 429 -21.44 34.34 -12.57
C VAL A 429 -21.41 35.66 -11.79
N LYS A 430 -22.41 36.54 -11.95
CA LYS A 430 -22.52 37.79 -11.17
C LYS A 430 -22.46 37.50 -9.67
N ARG A 431 -23.28 36.56 -9.20
CA ARG A 431 -23.36 36.23 -7.78
C ARG A 431 -22.05 35.67 -7.22
N LEU A 432 -21.37 34.81 -7.96
CA LEU A 432 -20.06 34.26 -7.57
C LEU A 432 -18.98 35.34 -7.55
N LEU A 433 -19.05 36.35 -8.43
CA LEU A 433 -18.11 37.48 -8.48
C LEU A 433 -18.35 38.54 -7.38
N GLU A 434 -19.54 38.59 -6.78
CA GLU A 434 -19.84 39.43 -5.60
C GLU A 434 -19.19 38.91 -4.31
N ASP A 435 -18.73 37.66 -4.30
CA ASP A 435 -18.05 37.06 -3.15
C ASP A 435 -16.55 37.38 -3.20
N GLU A 436 -16.06 38.12 -2.19
CA GLU A 436 -14.64 38.49 -2.03
C GLU A 436 -13.71 37.27 -2.07
N MET A 437 -14.20 36.09 -1.67
CA MET A 437 -13.47 34.82 -1.71
C MET A 437 -13.16 34.33 -3.13
N THR A 438 -14.07 34.57 -4.08
CA THR A 438 -13.89 34.20 -5.49
C THR A 438 -12.91 35.16 -6.16
N VAL A 439 -12.95 36.43 -5.77
CA VAL A 439 -12.08 37.50 -6.28
C VAL A 439 -10.62 37.31 -5.85
N LEU A 440 -10.37 36.92 -4.60
CA LEU A 440 -9.02 36.70 -4.05
C LEU A 440 -8.34 35.40 -4.55
N ALA A 441 -9.10 34.47 -5.14
CA ALA A 441 -8.63 33.18 -5.67
C ALA A 441 -7.92 33.29 -7.04
N TRP A 442 -7.83 34.51 -7.57
CA TRP A 442 -7.28 34.78 -8.88
C TRP A 442 -5.76 34.87 -8.87
N HIS A 443 -5.11 33.70 -8.75
CA HIS A 443 -3.68 33.60 -9.00
C HIS A 443 -3.42 32.67 -10.20
N PRO A 444 -2.49 33.01 -11.12
CA PRO A 444 -2.09 32.13 -12.21
C PRO A 444 -1.27 30.96 -11.66
N LEU A 445 -1.93 29.85 -11.34
CA LEU A 445 -1.30 28.69 -10.69
C LEU A 445 -1.09 27.49 -11.61
N ASP A 446 -1.51 27.57 -12.87
CA ASP A 446 -1.27 26.50 -13.83
C ASP A 446 -0.51 27.04 -15.04
N ASN A 447 0.50 26.28 -15.48
CA ASN A 447 1.32 26.56 -16.68
C ASN A 447 0.52 26.70 -17.99
N TYR A 448 -0.81 26.59 -17.93
CA TYR A 448 -1.71 26.80 -19.05
C TYR A 448 -2.54 28.09 -18.96
N HIS A 449 -2.51 28.89 -17.88
CA HIS A 449 -3.13 30.24 -17.81
C HIS A 449 -4.61 30.41 -18.25
N CYS A 450 -5.42 29.35 -18.40
CA CYS A 450 -6.77 29.47 -18.97
C CYS A 450 -7.85 29.22 -17.89
N GLY A 451 -8.54 30.30 -17.48
CA GLY A 451 -9.54 30.36 -16.41
C GLY A 451 -11.00 30.55 -16.91
N PRO A 452 -11.92 31.07 -16.07
CA PRO A 452 -13.32 31.30 -16.44
C PRO A 452 -13.49 32.14 -17.71
N LEU A 453 -12.61 33.12 -17.96
CA LEU A 453 -12.63 33.96 -19.17
C LEU A 453 -12.37 33.14 -20.43
N TYR A 454 -11.44 32.18 -20.38
CA TYR A 454 -11.18 31.25 -21.48
C TYR A 454 -12.41 30.40 -21.79
N SER A 455 -13.05 29.81 -20.77
CA SER A 455 -14.21 28.94 -20.96
C SER A 455 -15.40 29.69 -21.54
N ALA A 456 -15.64 30.94 -21.09
CA ALA A 456 -16.69 31.80 -21.65
C ALA A 456 -16.40 32.19 -23.10
N ALA A 457 -15.16 32.55 -23.42
CA ALA A 457 -14.74 32.93 -24.77
C ALA A 457 -14.81 31.74 -25.74
N GLN A 458 -14.33 30.56 -25.33
CA GLN A 458 -14.38 29.31 -26.12
C GLN A 458 -15.81 28.88 -26.47
N LYS A 459 -16.78 29.27 -25.65
CA LYS A 459 -18.20 28.92 -25.82
C LYS A 459 -19.03 30.05 -26.42
N GLY A 460 -18.42 31.21 -26.68
CA GLY A 460 -19.08 32.37 -27.28
C GLY A 460 -20.08 33.06 -26.36
N HIS A 461 -19.90 32.95 -25.04
CA HIS A 461 -20.77 33.59 -24.05
C HIS A 461 -20.35 35.05 -23.82
N SER A 462 -20.58 35.92 -24.81
CA SER A 462 -20.12 37.32 -24.81
C SER A 462 -20.53 38.13 -23.58
N VAL A 463 -21.76 37.95 -23.08
CA VAL A 463 -22.25 38.62 -21.85
C VAL A 463 -21.46 38.20 -20.61
N VAL A 464 -21.04 36.94 -20.53
CA VAL A 464 -20.18 36.45 -19.43
C VAL A 464 -18.76 36.97 -19.59
N VAL A 465 -18.25 37.06 -20.83
CA VAL A 465 -16.95 37.65 -21.14
C VAL A 465 -16.90 39.11 -20.68
N GLU A 466 -17.93 39.90 -21.00
CA GLU A 466 -18.05 41.29 -20.56
C GLU A 466 -18.00 41.41 -19.02
N LEU A 467 -18.83 40.62 -18.32
CA LEU A 467 -18.87 40.62 -16.85
C LEU A 467 -17.53 40.23 -16.21
N LEU A 468 -16.83 39.25 -16.77
CA LEU A 468 -15.52 38.82 -16.26
C LEU A 468 -14.42 39.88 -16.51
N LEU A 469 -14.52 40.65 -17.59
CA LEU A 469 -13.59 41.75 -17.90
C LEU A 469 -13.81 42.98 -17.01
N GLU A 470 -15.06 43.32 -16.69
CA GLU A 470 -15.40 44.42 -15.77
C GLU A 470 -14.90 44.17 -14.34
N LYS A 471 -14.96 42.91 -13.91
CA LYS A 471 -14.52 42.48 -12.58
C LYS A 471 -13.13 41.82 -12.64
N PHE A 472 -12.30 42.18 -13.61
CA PHE A 472 -10.98 41.58 -13.75
C PHE A 472 -9.96 42.18 -12.75
N TRP A 473 -9.37 41.36 -11.88
CA TRP A 473 -8.43 41.74 -10.82
C TRP A 473 -7.08 41.04 -11.04
N GLY A 474 -6.03 41.79 -11.34
CA GLY A 474 -4.68 41.27 -11.54
C GLY A 474 -3.72 42.35 -11.99
N ASN A 475 -2.41 42.10 -11.90
CA ASN A 475 -1.42 43.01 -12.47
C ASN A 475 -1.55 43.08 -14.00
N LEU A 476 -1.13 44.19 -14.61
CA LEU A 476 -1.29 44.47 -16.05
C LEU A 476 -0.86 43.30 -16.96
N ASP A 477 0.27 42.66 -16.64
CA ASP A 477 0.78 41.53 -17.40
C ASP A 477 -0.05 40.25 -17.25
N GLY A 478 -0.65 40.01 -16.07
CA GLY A 478 -1.56 38.89 -15.83
C GLY A 478 -2.87 39.05 -16.59
N ARG A 479 -3.46 40.25 -16.55
CA ARG A 479 -4.69 40.59 -17.31
C ARG A 479 -4.49 40.35 -18.80
N ARG A 480 -3.38 40.86 -19.35
CA ARG A 480 -3.01 40.68 -20.76
C ARG A 480 -2.91 39.22 -21.18
N LYS A 481 -2.16 38.41 -20.44
CA LYS A 481 -1.96 36.99 -20.78
C LYS A 481 -3.27 36.18 -20.76
N GLU A 482 -4.18 36.52 -19.86
CA GLU A 482 -5.47 35.84 -19.79
C GLU A 482 -6.39 36.23 -20.94
N VAL A 483 -6.42 37.51 -21.33
CA VAL A 483 -7.12 37.98 -22.54
C VAL A 483 -6.52 37.34 -23.80
N GLU A 484 -5.20 37.23 -23.89
CA GLU A 484 -4.52 36.54 -25.00
C GLU A 484 -4.85 35.03 -25.05
N CYS A 485 -4.90 34.32 -23.90
CA CYS A 485 -5.37 32.93 -23.90
C CYS A 485 -6.84 32.85 -24.36
N ALA A 486 -7.71 33.74 -23.89
CA ALA A 486 -9.13 33.74 -24.25
C ALA A 486 -9.35 34.03 -25.74
N LEU A 487 -8.59 34.96 -26.33
CA LEU A 487 -8.62 35.23 -27.79
C LEU A 487 -8.19 34.01 -28.61
N GLY A 488 -7.18 33.28 -28.13
CA GLY A 488 -6.72 32.04 -28.76
C GLY A 488 -7.70 30.87 -28.67
N ALA A 489 -8.70 30.96 -27.78
CA ALA A 489 -9.72 29.93 -27.58
C ALA A 489 -10.89 29.99 -28.58
N ILE A 490 -11.06 31.14 -29.25
CA ILE A 490 -12.20 31.39 -30.13
C ILE A 490 -11.89 30.78 -31.50
N GLU A 491 -12.44 29.59 -31.75
CA GLU A 491 -12.27 28.84 -33.00
C GLU A 491 -13.41 29.08 -34.01
N ASP A 492 -14.63 29.36 -33.52
CA ASP A 492 -15.85 29.50 -34.33
C ASP A 492 -16.29 30.96 -34.53
N ASN A 493 -17.02 31.25 -35.61
CA ASN A 493 -17.55 32.58 -35.94
C ASN A 493 -19.06 32.72 -35.68
N THR A 494 -19.57 32.19 -34.56
CA THR A 494 -20.96 32.47 -34.17
C THR A 494 -21.10 33.93 -33.70
N PRO A 495 -22.30 34.53 -33.71
CA PRO A 495 -22.48 35.91 -33.25
C PRO A 495 -21.93 36.16 -31.84
N GLY A 496 -22.08 35.19 -30.93
CA GLY A 496 -21.52 35.26 -29.57
C GLY A 496 -20.00 35.22 -29.52
N HIS A 497 -19.35 34.43 -30.38
CA HIS A 497 -17.89 34.42 -30.51
C HIS A 497 -17.35 35.70 -31.16
N SER A 498 -18.04 36.24 -32.17
CA SER A 498 -17.69 37.51 -32.80
C SER A 498 -17.73 38.66 -31.80
N GLU A 499 -18.78 38.72 -30.97
CA GLU A 499 -18.90 39.74 -29.93
C GLU A 499 -17.89 39.51 -28.79
N ALA A 500 -17.66 38.27 -28.36
CA ALA A 500 -16.63 37.95 -27.38
C ALA A 500 -15.22 38.35 -27.87
N ARG A 501 -14.91 38.10 -29.15
CA ARG A 501 -13.65 38.52 -29.78
C ARG A 501 -13.51 40.04 -29.77
N ARG A 502 -14.57 40.76 -30.16
CA ARG A 502 -14.62 42.23 -30.15
C ARG A 502 -14.36 42.80 -28.75
N LEU A 503 -15.01 42.25 -27.73
CA LEU A 503 -14.85 42.69 -26.33
C LEU A 503 -13.41 42.45 -25.83
N LEU A 504 -12.84 41.28 -26.11
CA LEU A 504 -11.47 40.94 -25.73
C LEU A 504 -10.41 41.78 -26.45
N GLU A 505 -10.60 42.06 -27.74
CA GLU A 505 -9.71 42.94 -28.52
C GLU A 505 -9.77 44.39 -28.00
N ALA A 506 -10.98 44.91 -27.75
CA ALA A 506 -11.15 46.25 -27.18
C ALA A 506 -10.49 46.38 -25.79
N TYR A 507 -10.60 45.35 -24.95
CA TYR A 507 -9.97 45.33 -23.64
C TYR A 507 -8.44 45.24 -23.73
N ARG A 508 -7.90 44.40 -24.62
CA ARG A 508 -6.46 44.29 -24.88
C ARG A 508 -5.88 45.64 -25.31
N ASP A 509 -6.53 46.31 -26.26
CA ASP A 509 -6.06 47.60 -26.79
C ASP A 509 -6.14 48.70 -25.71
N GLY A 510 -7.09 48.60 -24.78
CA GLY A 510 -7.14 49.44 -23.57
C GLY A 510 -5.97 49.20 -22.62
N LEU A 511 -5.61 47.93 -22.35
CA LEU A 511 -4.44 47.57 -21.54
C LEU A 511 -3.11 48.01 -22.18
N ASP A 512 -3.04 48.05 -23.51
CA ASP A 512 -1.87 48.56 -24.25
C ASP A 512 -1.68 50.06 -24.08
N LYS A 513 -2.77 50.83 -24.05
CA LYS A 513 -2.74 52.27 -23.75
C LYS A 513 -2.37 52.54 -22.29
N GLU A 514 -2.97 51.80 -21.35
CA GLU A 514 -2.66 51.90 -19.92
C GLU A 514 -1.18 51.61 -19.65
N LYS A 515 -0.55 50.69 -20.41
CA LYS A 515 0.88 50.39 -20.32
C LYS A 515 1.77 51.52 -20.88
N LEU A 516 1.31 52.23 -21.90
CA LEU A 516 2.03 53.37 -22.49
C LEU A 516 1.96 54.63 -21.62
N ASP A 517 0.88 54.80 -20.84
CA ASP A 517 0.71 55.93 -19.91
C ASP A 517 1.52 55.77 -18.59
N ILE A 518 2.05 54.57 -18.32
CA ILE A 518 2.82 54.22 -17.11
C ILE A 518 4.34 54.25 -17.33
N VAL A 519 4.80 54.39 -18.58
CA VAL A 519 6.22 54.56 -18.98
C VAL A 519 6.50 56.03 -19.28
#